data_AF-A0A810PZK5-F1
#
_entry.id   AF-A0A810PZK5-F1
#
_cell.length_a   1.000
_cell.length_b   1.000
_cell.length_c   1.000
_cell.angle_alpha   90.00
_cell.angle_beta   90.00
_cell.angle_gamma   90.00
#
_symmetry.space_group_name_H-M   'P 1'
#
loop_
_entity.id
_entity.type
_entity.pdbx_description
1 polymer ?
#
loop_
_entity_poly.entity_id
_entity_poly.type
_entity_poly.pdbx_seq_one_letter_code
_entity_poly.pdbx_strand_id
1 'polypeptide(L)'
;MKNLFEQSRSHWVRYDRYELKTAADGKRYITPGKNAKPDIYNPLKEAPGIVLDALNVGMLMMNRSPEDEVQKAILEFVTHYGLLGLMTALPTTPSFHGL
;
A
#
# COMPACT_ATOMS: atom_id res chain seq x y z
N MET A 1 -12.50 11.19 27.07
CA MET A 1 -12.87 10.17 26.06
C MET A 1 -11.69 9.25 25.89
N LYS A 2 -11.83 7.94 26.11
CA LYS A 2 -10.79 6.97 25.74
C LYS A 2 -10.80 6.82 24.21
N ASN A 3 -9.65 7.01 23.59
CA ASN A 3 -9.52 6.91 22.14
C ASN A 3 -9.75 5.45 21.73
N LEU A 4 -10.75 5.19 20.89
CA LEU A 4 -11.10 3.82 20.43
C LEU A 4 -9.90 3.08 19.80
N PHE A 5 -8.88 3.82 19.36
CA PHE A 5 -7.68 3.30 18.69
C PHE A 5 -6.47 3.11 19.62
N GLU A 6 -6.57 3.45 20.92
CA GLU A 6 -5.45 3.29 21.87
C GLU A 6 -4.97 1.84 21.99
N GLN A 7 -5.85 0.87 21.71
CA GLN A 7 -5.53 -0.57 21.77
C GLN A 7 -5.42 -1.24 20.40
N SER A 8 -5.75 -0.56 19.30
CA SER A 8 -5.63 -1.18 17.97
C SER A 8 -4.16 -1.20 17.54
N ARG A 9 -3.52 -2.36 17.72
CA ARG A 9 -2.20 -2.69 17.15
C ARG A 9 -2.35 -3.04 15.67
N SER A 10 -2.79 -2.09 14.86
CA SER A 10 -2.96 -2.29 13.41
C SER A 10 -1.60 -2.23 12.72
N HIS A 11 -0.73 -3.22 12.91
CA HIS A 11 0.54 -3.25 12.19
C HIS A 11 0.27 -3.49 10.71
N TRP A 12 0.78 -2.61 9.85
CA TRP A 12 0.70 -2.74 8.40
C TRP A 12 2.05 -3.17 7.85
N VAL A 13 2.01 -4.02 6.83
CA VAL A 13 3.19 -4.43 6.07
C VAL A 13 3.24 -3.59 4.81
N ARG A 14 4.39 -2.95 4.57
CA ARG A 14 4.75 -2.35 3.29
C ARG A 14 6.04 -2.98 2.79
N TYR A 15 6.38 -2.74 1.53
CA TYR A 15 7.64 -3.16 0.94
C TYR A 15 8.41 -1.94 0.44
N ASP A 16 9.74 -1.98 0.53
CA ASP A 16 10.62 -0.89 0.07
C ASP A 16 10.54 -0.61 -1.45
N ARG A 17 10.00 -1.55 -2.23
CA ARG A 17 9.77 -1.39 -3.67
C ARG A 17 8.52 -2.10 -4.15
N TYR A 18 7.73 -1.38 -4.94
CA TYR A 18 6.62 -1.90 -5.72
C TYR A 18 6.83 -1.68 -7.22
N GLU A 19 6.21 -2.54 -8.02
CA GLU A 19 6.31 -2.54 -9.47
C GLU A 19 4.90 -2.70 -10.08
N LEU A 20 4.66 -1.99 -11.18
CA LEU A 20 3.44 -2.18 -11.98
C LEU A 20 3.68 -3.30 -12.98
N LYS A 21 2.77 -4.28 -13.02
CA LYS A 21 2.78 -5.37 -13.98
C LYS A 21 1.52 -5.36 -14.82
N THR A 22 1.64 -5.86 -16.05
CA THR A 22 0.51 -6.04 -16.97
C THR A 22 0.24 -7.54 -17.09
N ALA A 23 -0.99 -7.95 -16.78
CA ALA A 23 -1.47 -9.30 -16.96
C ALA A 23 -1.73 -9.61 -18.45
N ALA A 24 -1.91 -10.88 -18.78
CA ALA A 24 -2.19 -11.33 -20.15
C ALA A 24 -3.50 -10.74 -20.72
N ASP A 25 -4.47 -10.40 -19.86
CA ASP A 25 -5.72 -9.75 -20.24
C ASP A 25 -5.61 -8.21 -20.38
N GLY A 26 -4.39 -7.67 -20.31
CA GLY A 26 -4.11 -6.24 -20.40
C GLY A 26 -4.38 -5.46 -19.12
N LYS A 27 -4.91 -6.09 -18.06
CA LYS A 27 -5.09 -5.40 -16.77
C LYS A 27 -3.75 -5.15 -16.10
N ARG A 28 -3.63 -3.99 -15.47
CA ARG A 28 -2.44 -3.63 -14.70
C ARG A 28 -2.69 -3.82 -13.22
N TYR A 29 -1.68 -4.31 -12.53
CA TYR A 29 -1.70 -4.56 -11.09
C TYR A 29 -0.34 -4.25 -10.47
N ILE A 30 -0.35 -3.95 -9.18
CA ILE A 30 0.85 -3.60 -8.41
C ILE A 30 1.26 -4.81 -7.58
N THR A 31 2.56 -5.04 -7.50
CA THR A 31 3.13 -6.12 -6.69
C THR A 31 4.45 -5.67 -6.06
N PRO A 32 4.85 -6.21 -4.90
CA PRO A 32 6.22 -6.04 -4.43
C PRO A 32 7.22 -6.48 -5.49
N GLY A 33 8.34 -5.77 -5.59
CA GLY A 33 9.45 -6.21 -6.44
C GLY A 33 9.99 -7.57 -5.99
N LYS A 34 10.58 -8.35 -6.92
CA LYS A 34 11.05 -9.73 -6.67
C LYS A 34 11.91 -9.89 -5.40
N ASN A 35 12.69 -8.86 -5.07
CA ASN A 35 13.60 -8.82 -3.92
C ASN A 35 13.27 -7.68 -2.94
N ALA A 36 12.02 -7.21 -2.95
CA ALA A 36 11.60 -6.13 -2.06
C ALA A 36 11.59 -6.61 -0.60
N LYS A 37 12.01 -5.75 0.32
CA LYS A 37 12.10 -6.05 1.75
C LYS A 37 10.84 -5.58 2.46
N PRO A 38 10.19 -6.44 3.27
CA PRO A 38 9.04 -6.02 4.06
C PRO A 38 9.49 -5.11 5.21
N ASP A 39 8.65 -4.13 5.51
CA ASP A 39 8.73 -3.26 6.68
C ASP A 39 7.38 -3.26 7.41
N ILE A 40 7.42 -3.23 8.74
CA ILE A 40 6.22 -3.25 9.59
C ILE A 40 6.13 -1.92 10.32
N TYR A 41 5.00 -1.24 10.15
CA TYR A 41 4.80 0.08 10.76
C TYR A 41 3.39 0.23 11.34
N ASN A 42 3.19 1.29 12.14
CA ASN A 42 1.88 1.64 12.69
C ASN A 42 1.25 2.75 11.84
N PRO A 43 0.24 2.45 11.00
CA PRO A 43 -0.41 3.41 10.12
C PRO A 43 -1.15 4.49 10.89
N LEU A 44 -1.51 4.27 12.16
CA LEU A 44 -2.18 5.29 12.99
C LEU A 44 -1.26 6.46 13.31
N LYS A 45 0.07 6.27 13.27
CA LYS A 45 1.02 7.37 13.40
C LYS A 45 1.09 8.25 12.14
N GLU A 46 0.64 7.72 11.01
CA GLU A 46 0.71 8.36 9.69
C GLU A 46 -0.69 8.65 9.10
N ALA A 47 -1.76 8.40 9.87
CA ALA A 47 -3.14 8.42 9.37
C ALA A 47 -3.54 9.72 8.63
N PRO A 48 -3.19 10.93 9.11
CA PRO A 48 -3.45 12.16 8.35
C PRO A 48 -2.75 12.19 6.99
N GLY A 49 -1.50 11.69 6.92
CA GLY A 49 -0.72 11.61 5.68
C GLY A 49 -1.29 10.60 4.69
N ILE A 50 -1.66 9.40 5.17
CA ILE A 50 -2.31 8.37 4.35
C ILE A 50 -3.55 8.94 3.64
N VAL A 51 -4.41 9.65 4.38
CA VAL A 51 -5.64 10.21 3.82
C VAL A 51 -5.33 11.31 2.81
N LEU A 52 -4.43 12.24 3.15
CA LEU A 52 -4.07 13.35 2.26
C LEU A 52 -3.46 12.85 0.95
N ASP A 53 -2.53 11.90 1.02
CA ASP A 53 -1.86 11.39 -0.17
C ASP A 53 -2.81 10.55 -1.05
N ALA A 54 -3.73 9.80 -0.45
CA ALA A 54 -4.77 9.10 -1.19
C ALA A 54 -5.69 10.08 -1.94
N LEU A 55 -6.07 11.19 -1.29
CA LEU A 55 -6.85 12.26 -1.94
C LEU A 55 -6.06 12.92 -3.07
N ASN A 56 -4.76 13.17 -2.90
CA ASN A 56 -3.89 13.74 -3.93
C ASN A 56 -3.81 12.83 -5.17
N VAL A 57 -3.66 11.51 -4.98
CA VAL A 57 -3.74 10.53 -6.08
C VAL A 57 -5.11 10.61 -6.78
N GLY A 58 -6.20 10.66 -6.01
CA GLY A 58 -7.55 10.81 -6.54
C GLY A 58 -7.75 12.09 -7.35
N MET A 59 -7.18 13.22 -6.90
CA MET A 59 -7.23 14.49 -7.61
C MET A 59 -6.48 14.43 -8.96
N LEU A 60 -5.33 13.77 -9.03
CA LEU A 60 -4.62 13.55 -10.30
C LEU A 60 -5.50 12.78 -11.30
N MET A 61 -6.19 11.73 -10.82
CA MET A 61 -7.11 10.96 -11.66
C MET A 61 -8.30 11.80 -12.13
N MET A 62 -8.89 12.61 -11.24
CA MET A 62 -10.02 13.49 -11.59
C MET A 62 -9.63 14.58 -12.59
N ASN A 63 -8.43 15.13 -12.47
CA ASN A 63 -7.89 16.15 -13.36
C ASN A 63 -7.46 15.59 -14.72
N ARG A 64 -7.56 14.27 -14.95
CA ARG A 64 -7.05 13.59 -16.14
C ARG A 64 -5.57 13.93 -16.38
N SER A 65 -4.80 13.98 -15.29
CA SER A 65 -3.35 14.11 -15.36
C SER A 65 -2.76 13.03 -16.28
N PRO A 66 -1.58 13.28 -16.87
CA PRO A 66 -0.84 12.28 -17.63
C PRO A 66 -0.74 10.95 -16.88
N GLU A 67 -0.87 9.86 -17.63
CA GLU A 67 -0.93 8.52 -17.06
C GLU A 67 0.34 8.13 -16.28
N ASP A 68 1.50 8.57 -16.74
CA ASP A 68 2.78 8.38 -16.08
C ASP A 68 2.86 9.13 -14.75
N GLU A 69 2.27 10.32 -14.66
CA GLU A 69 2.18 11.11 -13.43
C GLU A 69 1.28 10.42 -12.40
N VAL A 70 0.12 9.94 -12.83
CA VAL A 70 -0.81 9.17 -11.98
C VAL A 70 -0.14 7.87 -11.52
N GLN A 71 0.52 7.14 -12.43
CA GLN A 71 1.21 5.90 -12.11
C GLN A 71 2.35 6.12 -11.10
N LYS A 72 3.12 7.19 -11.27
CA LYS A 72 4.17 7.56 -10.33
C LYS A 72 3.60 7.83 -8.94
N ALA A 73 2.54 8.64 -8.85
CA ALA A 73 1.89 8.95 -7.58
C ALA A 73 1.33 7.71 -6.88
N ILE A 74 0.73 6.78 -7.64
CA ILE A 74 0.27 5.50 -7.10
C ILE A 74 1.44 4.68 -6.55
N LEU A 75 2.55 4.58 -7.29
CA LEU A 75 3.73 3.82 -6.85
C LEU A 75 4.41 4.43 -5.63
N GLU A 76 4.47 5.76 -5.54
CA GLU A 76 4.94 6.47 -4.36
C GLU A 76 4.04 6.20 -3.15
N PHE A 77 2.72 6.29 -3.34
CA PHE A 77 1.73 6.00 -2.30
C PHE A 77 1.88 4.60 -1.72
N VAL A 78 1.89 3.56 -2.58
CA VAL A 78 1.99 2.17 -2.12
C VAL A 78 3.37 1.85 -1.55
N THR A 79 4.44 2.52 -1.99
CA THR A 79 5.77 2.36 -1.39
C THR A 79 5.81 2.97 0.01
N HIS A 80 5.12 4.09 0.22
CA HIS A 80 5.06 4.72 1.53
C HIS A 80 4.13 3.98 2.50
N TYR A 81 2.94 3.57 2.06
CA TYR A 81 1.89 3.06 2.96
C TYR A 81 1.54 1.59 2.78
N GLY A 82 2.15 0.93 1.81
CA GLY A 82 1.79 -0.43 1.40
C GLY A 82 0.51 -0.49 0.57
N LEU A 83 0.12 -1.71 0.22
CA LEU A 83 -1.18 -1.96 -0.40
C LEU A 83 -2.24 -1.90 0.71
N LEU A 84 -3.08 -0.87 0.66
CA LEU A 84 -4.16 -0.62 1.64
C LEU A 84 -4.94 -1.92 1.90
N GLY A 85 -4.99 -2.33 3.17
CA GLY A 85 -5.81 -3.48 3.58
C GLY A 85 -5.14 -4.85 3.54
N LEU A 86 -3.84 -4.98 3.25
CA LEU A 86 -3.10 -6.20 3.58
C LEU A 86 -2.78 -6.25 5.08
N MET A 87 -3.82 -6.49 5.89
CA MET A 87 -3.65 -7.14 7.17
C MET A 87 -3.26 -8.60 6.91
N THR A 88 -2.00 -8.84 6.56
CA THR A 88 -1.45 -10.13 6.96
C THR A 88 -1.39 -10.06 8.48
N ALA A 89 -2.43 -10.54 9.17
CA ALA A 89 -2.15 -11.33 10.35
C ALA A 89 -1.10 -12.31 9.85
N LEU A 90 0.18 -12.08 10.18
CA LEU A 90 1.23 -13.04 9.89
C LEU A 90 0.65 -14.37 10.36
N PRO A 91 0.42 -15.36 9.47
CA PRO A 91 0.08 -16.66 9.97
C PRO A 91 1.26 -17.04 10.84
N THR A 92 1.03 -17.16 12.14
CA THR A 92 2.00 -17.76 13.06
C THR A 92 2.20 -19.25 12.73
N THR A 93 1.53 -19.74 11.70
CA THR A 93 1.72 -21.04 11.04
C THR A 93 2.81 -20.96 9.95
N PRO A 94 3.90 -21.75 10.06
CA PRO A 94 5.03 -21.76 9.13
C PRO A 94 4.75 -22.15 7.65
N SER A 95 3.50 -22.38 7.25
CA SER A 95 3.15 -23.10 6.02
C SER A 95 2.61 -22.23 4.87
N PHE A 96 2.72 -20.90 4.92
CA PHE A 96 2.26 -20.03 3.82
C PHE A 96 3.33 -19.88 2.71
N HIS A 97 3.62 -20.97 2.02
CA HIS A 97 4.20 -20.97 0.67
C HIS A 97 3.19 -21.62 -0.27
N GLY A 98 2.58 -20.84 -1.16
CA GLY A 98 1.78 -21.39 -2.25
C GLY A 98 0.66 -20.48 -2.72
N LEU A 99 0.98 -19.61 -3.69
CA LEU A 99 0.27 -19.41 -4.96
C LEU A 99 1.04 -18.38 -5.80
#